data_AF-A0A530LF26-F1
#
_entry.id   AF-A0A530LF26-F1
#
_cell.length_a   1.000
_cell.length_b   1.000
_cell.length_c   1.000
_cell.angle_alpha   90.00
_cell.angle_beta   90.00
_cell.angle_gamma   90.00
#
_symmetry.space_group_name_H-M   'P 1'
#
loop_
_entity.id
_entity.type
_entity.pdbx_description
1 polymer ?
#
loop_
_entity_poly.entity_id
_entity_poly.type
_entity_poly.pdbx_seq_one_letter_code
_entity_poly.pdbx_strand_id
1 'polypeptide(L)'
;LFLAWCAALLEVVLVLCFLTGAFFSWAAFVAGAYVLFLGFAFHGPSHWAGNQAEFGFFVDHFTFLAGLLFAAVHGPGRVLALKLGRR
;
A
#
# COMPACT_ATOMS: atom_id res chain seq x y z
N LEU A 1 0.22 -8.32 18.95
CA LEU A 1 0.85 -7.00 19.16
C LEU A 1 2.11 -6.80 18.32
N PHE A 2 3.06 -7.73 18.30
CA PHE A 2 4.30 -7.58 17.50
C PHE A 2 4.04 -7.19 16.05
N LEU A 3 3.24 -7.99 15.31
CA LEU A 3 2.90 -7.69 13.91
C LEU A 3 2.19 -6.35 13.73
N ALA A 4 1.39 -5.91 14.71
CA ALA A 4 0.72 -4.61 14.66
C ALA A 4 1.73 -3.44 14.79
N TRP A 5 2.75 -3.60 15.64
CA TRP A 5 3.84 -2.61 15.71
C TRP A 5 4.70 -2.62 14.45
N CYS A 6 4.97 -3.79 13.86
CA CYS A 6 5.63 -3.87 12.55
C CYS A 6 4.83 -3.18 11.45
N ALA A 7 3.52 -3.40 11.41
CA ALA A 7 2.60 -2.75 10.49
C ALA A 7 2.62 -1.23 10.67
N ALA A 8 2.48 -0.73 11.90
CA ALA A 8 2.51 0.70 12.18
C ALA A 8 3.83 1.35 11.74
N LEU A 9 4.97 0.70 12.00
CA LEU A 9 6.28 1.20 11.55
C LEU A 9 6.37 1.22 10.01
N LEU A 10 5.93 0.15 9.35
CA LEU A 10 5.90 0.06 7.89
C LEU A 10 5.05 1.20 7.30
N GLU A 11 3.84 1.40 7.81
CA GLU A 11 2.91 2.42 7.34
C GLU A 11 3.48 3.83 7.52
N VAL A 12 4.12 4.12 8.65
CA VAL A 12 4.81 5.41 8.86
C VAL A 12 5.88 5.63 7.81
N VAL A 13 6.72 4.63 7.52
CA VAL A 13 7.76 4.73 6.48
C VAL A 13 7.13 4.92 5.09
N LEU A 14 6.07 4.19 4.76
CA LEU A 14 5.36 4.34 3.49
C LEU A 14 4.77 5.74 3.33
N VAL A 15 4.14 6.29 4.37
CA VAL A 15 3.61 7.67 4.37
C VAL A 15 4.73 8.68 4.12
N LEU A 16 5.88 8.55 4.80
CA LEU A 16 7.03 9.43 4.57
C LEU A 16 7.52 9.34 3.12
N CYS A 17 7.62 8.13 2.55
CA CYS A 17 7.98 7.92 1.14
C CYS A 17 6.98 8.54 0.17
N PHE A 18 5.67 8.42 0.42
CA PHE A 18 4.65 8.99 -0.46
C PHE A 18 4.57 10.52 -0.37
N LEU A 19 4.65 11.10 0.83
CA LEU A 19 4.59 12.55 1.01
C LEU A 19 5.82 13.27 0.44
N THR A 20 6.98 12.61 0.48
CA THR A 20 8.24 13.20 0.03
C THR A 20 8.67 12.74 -1.37
N GLY A 21 8.01 11.75 -1.94
CA GLY A 21 8.44 11.08 -3.17
C GLY A 21 9.76 10.28 -3.06
N ALA A 22 10.39 10.20 -1.88
CA ALA A 22 11.60 9.39 -1.70
C ALA A 22 11.29 7.90 -1.85
N PHE A 23 12.05 7.20 -2.71
CA PHE A 23 11.84 5.78 -3.02
C PHE A 23 10.41 5.44 -3.49
N PHE A 24 9.67 6.40 -4.02
CA PHE A 24 8.23 6.28 -4.28
C PHE A 24 7.84 5.00 -5.03
N SER A 25 8.51 4.67 -6.14
CA SER A 25 8.17 3.48 -6.92
C SER A 25 8.34 2.19 -6.12
N TRP A 26 9.40 2.09 -5.32
CA TRP A 26 9.64 0.94 -4.44
C TRP A 26 8.66 0.92 -3.27
N ALA A 27 8.36 2.07 -2.67
CA ALA A 27 7.38 2.19 -1.61
C ALA A 27 5.97 1.80 -2.11
N ALA A 28 5.58 2.22 -3.32
CA ALA A 28 4.32 1.84 -3.95
C ALA A 28 4.24 0.33 -4.21
N PHE A 29 5.33 -0.29 -4.67
CA PHE A 29 5.38 -1.74 -4.85
C PHE A 29 5.26 -2.50 -3.52
N VAL A 30 6.00 -2.07 -2.48
CA VAL A 30 5.91 -2.65 -1.13
C VAL A 30 4.52 -2.46 -0.53
N ALA A 31 3.92 -1.28 -0.68
CA ALA A 31 2.56 -1.01 -0.25
C ALA A 31 1.56 -1.93 -0.98
N GLY A 32 1.76 -2.20 -2.26
CA GLY A 32 0.92 -3.14 -3.02
C GLY A 32 0.98 -4.56 -2.44
N ALA A 33 2.17 -5.06 -2.15
CA ALA A 33 2.35 -6.36 -1.49
C ALA A 33 1.71 -6.40 -0.10
N TYR A 34 1.85 -5.31 0.67
CA TYR A 34 1.25 -5.18 2.00
C TYR A 34 -0.28 -5.16 1.95
N VAL A 35 -0.88 -4.43 1.02
CA VAL A 35 -2.34 -4.37 0.81
C VAL A 35 -2.88 -5.74 0.40
N LEU A 36 -2.19 -6.47 -0.49
CA LEU A 36 -2.58 -7.85 -0.80
C LEU A 36 -2.58 -8.72 0.46
N PHE A 37 -1.49 -8.64 1.25
CA PHE A 37 -1.42 -9.37 2.52
C PHE A 37 -2.58 -9.01 3.46
N LEU A 38 -2.91 -7.73 3.64
CA LEU A 38 -4.04 -7.29 4.48
C LEU A 38 -5.38 -7.82 3.97
N GLY A 39 -5.61 -7.76 2.65
CA GLY A 39 -6.84 -8.27 2.03
C GLY A 39 -7.05 -9.74 2.37
N PHE A 40 -6.03 -10.58 2.20
CA PHE A 40 -6.13 -12.00 2.58
C PHE A 40 -6.21 -12.22 4.09
N ALA A 41 -5.45 -11.48 4.89
CA ALA A 41 -5.35 -11.68 6.33
C ALA A 41 -6.64 -11.29 7.08
N PHE A 42 -7.35 -10.26 6.62
CA PHE A 42 -8.51 -9.71 7.31
C PHE A 42 -9.84 -9.90 6.56
N HIS A 43 -9.81 -10.02 5.23
CA HIS A 43 -11.01 -10.07 4.38
C HIS A 43 -11.04 -11.30 3.46
N GLY A 44 -10.18 -12.29 3.68
CA GLY A 44 -10.07 -13.48 2.81
C GLY A 44 -11.33 -14.36 2.78
N PRO A 45 -11.37 -15.38 1.90
CA PRO A 45 -12.55 -16.23 1.68
C PRO A 45 -13.21 -16.83 2.93
N SER A 46 -12.43 -17.08 3.99
CA SER A 46 -12.94 -17.58 5.27
C SER A 46 -13.87 -16.60 5.99
N HIS A 47 -13.88 -15.31 5.62
CA HIS A 47 -14.66 -14.25 6.26
C HIS A 47 -15.98 -13.92 5.54
N TRP A 48 -16.20 -14.43 4.33
CA TRP A 48 -17.34 -14.02 3.50
C TRP A 48 -18.67 -14.63 3.92
N ALA A 49 -18.64 -15.81 4.54
CA ALA A 49 -19.84 -16.50 4.98
C ALA A 49 -20.50 -15.72 6.12
N GLY A 50 -21.75 -15.29 5.92
CA GLY A 50 -22.50 -14.51 6.91
C GLY A 50 -22.15 -13.01 6.93
N ASN A 51 -21.18 -12.54 6.14
CA ASN A 51 -20.88 -11.12 5.98
C ASN A 51 -20.36 -10.82 4.56
N GLN A 52 -21.28 -10.50 3.65
CA GLN A 52 -20.94 -10.20 2.25
C GLN A 52 -20.12 -8.91 2.07
N ALA A 53 -20.09 -8.01 3.06
CA ALA A 53 -19.24 -6.82 2.99
C ALA A 53 -17.74 -7.19 2.95
N GLU A 54 -17.34 -8.29 3.60
CA GLU A 54 -15.96 -8.78 3.60
C GLU A 54 -15.49 -9.14 2.19
N PHE A 55 -16.37 -9.69 1.35
CA PHE A 55 -16.04 -9.94 -0.06
C PHE A 55 -15.80 -8.63 -0.82
N GLY A 56 -16.63 -7.61 -0.57
CA GLY A 56 -16.43 -6.28 -1.14
C GLY A 56 -15.10 -5.67 -0.72
N PHE A 57 -14.79 -5.67 0.59
CA PHE A 57 -13.52 -5.17 1.10
C PHE A 57 -12.33 -5.95 0.52
N PHE A 58 -12.43 -7.26 0.39
CA PHE A 58 -11.40 -8.06 -0.26
C PHE A 58 -11.12 -7.60 -1.70
N VAL A 59 -12.17 -7.40 -2.49
CA VAL A 59 -12.06 -6.91 -3.87
C VAL A 59 -11.50 -5.50 -3.92
N ASP A 60 -11.87 -4.62 -2.98
CA ASP A 60 -11.34 -3.24 -2.90
C ASP A 60 -9.82 -3.20 -2.72
N HIS A 61 -9.22 -4.19 -2.04
CA HIS A 61 -7.76 -4.29 -1.92
C HIS A 61 -7.08 -4.52 -3.29
N PHE A 62 -7.72 -5.21 -4.24
CA PHE A 62 -7.19 -5.37 -5.61
C PHE A 62 -7.31 -4.06 -6.40
N THR A 63 -8.38 -3.30 -6.20
CA THR A 63 -8.52 -1.95 -6.78
C THR A 63 -7.42 -1.03 -6.25
N PHE A 64 -7.14 -1.07 -4.96
CA PHE A 64 -6.07 -0.30 -4.35
C PHE A 64 -4.68 -0.75 -4.82
N LEU A 65 -4.44 -2.07 -4.93
CA LEU A 65 -3.24 -2.63 -5.55
C LEU A 65 -3.04 -2.10 -6.98
N ALA A 66 -4.09 -2.10 -7.80
CA ALA A 66 -3.99 -1.61 -9.18
C ALA A 66 -3.54 -0.14 -9.21
N GLY A 67 -4.10 0.70 -8.33
CA GLY A 67 -3.67 2.09 -8.15
C GLY A 67 -2.20 2.21 -7.72
N LEU A 68 -1.74 1.36 -6.79
CA LEU A 68 -0.36 1.34 -6.31
C LEU A 68 0.63 0.85 -7.37
N LEU A 69 0.28 -0.17 -8.17
CA LEU A 69 1.10 -0.62 -9.29
C LEU A 69 1.19 0.45 -10.38
N PHE A 70 0.08 1.13 -10.66
CA PHE A 70 0.08 2.28 -11.55
C PHE A 70 1.00 3.39 -11.02
N ALA A 71 0.89 3.75 -9.74
CA ALA A 71 1.76 4.73 -9.10
C ALA A 71 3.23 4.31 -9.15
N ALA A 72 3.54 3.03 -8.93
CA ALA A 72 4.90 2.51 -8.96
C ALA A 72 5.58 2.75 -10.31
N VAL A 73 4.85 2.59 -11.42
CA VAL A 73 5.35 2.83 -12.78
C VAL A 73 5.52 4.32 -13.09
N HIS A 74 4.62 5.18 -12.61
CA HIS A 74 4.60 6.60 -12.96
C HIS A 74 5.43 7.49 -12.03
N GLY A 75 5.79 6.98 -10.85
CA GLY A 75 6.59 7.72 -9.87
C GLY A 75 5.83 8.86 -9.17
N PRO A 76 6.53 9.68 -8.36
CA PRO A 76 5.90 10.70 -7.50
C PRO A 76 5.51 11.98 -8.26
N GLY A 77 5.73 12.04 -9.58
CA GLY A 77 5.58 13.27 -10.36
C GLY A 77 6.64 14.33 -10.01
N ARG A 78 6.28 15.62 -10.19
CA ARG A 78 7.20 16.77 -10.02
C ARG A 78 6.96 17.61 -8.76
N VAL A 79 5.81 17.45 -8.12
CA VAL A 79 5.36 18.28 -6.99
C VAL A 79 5.59 17.49 -5.71
N LEU A 80 6.22 18.10 -4.69
CA LEU A 80 6.60 17.48 -3.40
C LEU A 80 7.65 16.34 -3.48
N ALA A 81 8.11 15.96 -4.67
CA ALA A 81 9.23 15.04 -4.83
C ALA A 81 10.53 15.66 -4.32
N LEU A 82 11.16 15.04 -3.32
CA LEU A 82 12.50 15.35 -2.84
C LEU A 82 13.47 15.29 -4.01
N LYS A 83 13.99 16.46 -4.40
CA LYS A 83 15.13 16.55 -5.32
C LYS A 83 16.39 16.26 -4.53
N LEU A 84 16.65 14.99 -4.29
CA LEU A 84 17.95 14.53 -3.81
C LEU A 84 18.94 14.82 -4.93
N GLY A 85 19.59 15.98 -4.86
CA GLY A 85 20.35 16.55 -5.98
C GLY A 85 21.26 15.52 -6.66
N ARG A 86 21.04 15.32 -7.96
CA ARG A 86 22.11 14.95 -8.89
C ARG A 86 22.19 16.05 -9.94
N ARG A 87 23.44 16.44 -10.18
CA ARG A 87 23.99 17.49 -11.05
C ARG A 87 23.18 17.82 -12.30
#